data_AF-A0A2V7M6G8-F1
#
_entry.id   AF-A0A2V7M6G8-F1
#
_cell.length_a   1.000
_cell.length_b   1.000
_cell.length_c   1.000
_cell.angle_alpha   90.00
_cell.angle_beta   90.00
_cell.angle_gamma   90.00
#
_symmetry.space_group_name_H-M   'P 1'
#
loop_
_entity.id
_entity.type
_entity.pdbx_description
1 polymer ?
#
loop_
_entity_poly.entity_id
_entity_poly.type
_entity_poly.pdbx_seq_one_letter_code
_entity_poly.pdbx_strand_id
1 'polypeptide(L)'
;NIGRPVVRDSTLRITYVPSATVQLAGRRVGLSALSRLTSDGVAGYAFSLRGTLRAGTSLPIGLHARLDTDRSLRRGGFAFGCSFGGGDLAGLVATTPGDVHGIDALSLYGVSTRRVASARRSRP
;
A
#
# COMPACT_ATOMS: atom_id res chain seq x y z
N ASN A 1 10.44 3.77 23.48
CA ASN A 1 11.84 3.36 23.58
C ASN A 1 12.09 2.26 22.54
N ILE A 2 12.29 2.63 21.28
CA ILE A 2 12.62 1.67 20.21
C ILE A 2 14.09 1.95 19.88
N GLY A 3 14.97 1.01 20.24
CA GLY A 3 16.41 1.17 20.21
C GLY A 3 16.98 1.36 18.80
N ARG A 4 18.14 2.00 18.71
CA ARG A 4 18.92 2.18 17.49
C ARG A 4 19.30 0.81 16.91
N PRO A 5 18.82 0.42 15.71
CA PRO A 5 19.19 -0.85 15.11
C PRO A 5 20.54 -0.69 14.41
N VAL A 6 21.63 -1.04 15.11
CA VAL A 6 22.99 -1.08 14.53
C VAL A 6 23.42 -2.55 14.48
N VAL A 7 23.70 -3.06 13.28
CA VAL A 7 24.30 -4.39 13.07
C VAL A 7 25.47 -4.23 12.12
N ARG A 8 26.69 -4.51 12.59
CA ARG A 8 27.93 -4.64 11.80
C ARG A 8 28.16 -3.50 10.78
N ASP A 9 28.18 -2.26 11.26
CA ASP A 9 28.47 -1.06 10.46
C ASP A 9 27.56 -0.81 9.25
N SER A 10 26.38 -1.45 9.22
CA SER A 10 25.39 -1.30 8.14
C SER A 10 24.12 -0.60 8.66
N THR A 11 23.70 0.45 7.97
CA THR A 11 22.46 1.19 8.29
C THR A 11 21.25 0.29 8.08
N LEU A 12 20.70 -0.26 9.15
CA LEU A 12 19.53 -1.14 9.07
C LEU A 12 18.27 -0.31 8.82
N ARG A 13 17.58 -0.59 7.71
CA ARG A 13 16.32 0.07 7.36
C ARG A 13 15.15 -0.70 7.98
N ILE A 14 14.52 -0.11 8.98
CA ILE A 14 13.27 -0.64 9.56
C ILE A 14 12.09 0.09 8.92
N THR A 15 11.09 -0.68 8.48
CA THR A 15 9.84 -0.13 7.95
C THR A 15 8.71 -0.48 8.91
N TYR A 16 8.05 0.55 9.46
CA TYR A 16 6.89 0.38 10.34
C TYR A 16 5.64 0.83 9.60
N VAL A 17 4.61 -0.02 9.49
CA VAL A 17 3.39 0.24 8.70
C VAL A 17 2.13 0.03 9.53
N PRO A 18 1.67 1.02 10.31
CA PRO A 18 0.35 0.97 10.92
C PRO A 18 -0.75 1.04 9.85
N SER A 19 -1.73 0.15 9.94
CA SER A 19 -2.87 0.12 9.03
C SER A 19 -4.18 -0.07 9.78
N ALA A 20 -5.22 0.65 9.36
CA ALA A 20 -6.58 0.50 9.83
C ALA A 20 -7.52 0.30 8.64
N THR A 21 -8.57 -0.50 8.83
CA THR A 21 -9.66 -0.59 7.85
C THR A 21 -10.95 -0.12 8.51
N VAL A 22 -11.62 0.82 7.87
CA VAL A 22 -12.83 1.48 8.37
C VAL A 22 -13.95 1.35 7.33
N GLN A 23 -15.20 1.37 7.82
CA GLN A 23 -16.39 1.41 6.97
C GLN A 23 -16.88 2.85 6.90
N LEU A 24 -16.77 3.50 5.73
CA LEU A 24 -17.30 4.84 5.49
C LEU A 24 -18.45 4.77 4.48
N ALA A 25 -19.63 5.27 4.86
CA ALA A 25 -20.81 5.31 3.98
C ALA A 25 -21.12 3.96 3.30
N GLY A 26 -21.04 2.86 4.05
CA GLY A 26 -21.26 1.51 3.53
C GLY A 26 -20.12 0.94 2.66
N ARG A 27 -19.01 1.66 2.52
CA ARG A 27 -17.83 1.24 1.74
C ARG A 27 -16.64 0.95 2.64
N ARG A 28 -15.89 -0.10 2.30
CA ARG A 28 -14.65 -0.46 3.00
C ARG A 28 -13.49 0.38 2.50
N VAL A 29 -12.87 1.11 3.42
CA VAL A 29 -11.73 1.99 3.18
C VAL A 29 -10.58 1.58 4.08
N GLY A 30 -9.44 1.25 3.47
CA GLY A 30 -8.18 1.01 4.16
C GLY A 30 -7.35 2.29 4.22
N LEU A 31 -6.80 2.58 5.40
CA LEU A 31 -5.86 3.66 5.64
C LEU A 31 -4.58 3.04 6.19
N SER A 32 -3.43 3.45 5.68
CA SER A 32 -2.15 3.07 6.28
C SER A 32 -1.21 4.25 6.31
N ALA A 33 -0.40 4.30 7.35
CA ALA A 33 0.78 5.12 7.40
C ALA A 33 2.00 4.20 7.40
N LEU A 34 3.10 4.64 6.82
CA LEU A 34 4.36 3.94 6.74
C LEU A 34 5.44 4.91 7.20
N SER A 35 6.26 4.48 8.14
CA SER A 35 7.42 5.21 8.61
C SER A 35 8.66 4.41 8.21
N ARG A 36 9.55 5.05 7.44
CA ARG A 36 10.84 4.46 7.09
C ARG A 36 11.88 4.98 8.07
N LEU A 37 12.38 4.09 8.93
CA LEU A 37 13.40 4.40 9.92
C LEU A 37 14.76 3.83 9.48
N THR A 38 15.81 4.57 9.75
CA THR A 38 17.22 4.18 9.58
C THR A 38 17.93 4.32 10.92
N SER A 39 19.18 3.86 11.01
CA SER A 39 20.03 4.04 12.19
C SER A 39 20.21 5.52 12.59
N ASP A 40 20.13 6.43 11.61
CA ASP A 40 20.34 7.87 11.79
C ASP A 40 19.05 8.66 12.04
N GLY A 41 17.89 7.97 12.02
CA GLY A 41 16.58 8.56 12.26
C GLY A 41 15.54 8.22 11.19
N VAL A 42 14.45 8.98 11.18
CA VAL A 42 13.36 8.78 10.21
C VAL A 42 13.78 9.33 8.84
N ALA A 43 13.75 8.48 7.83
CA ALA A 43 14.05 8.85 6.44
C ALA A 43 12.84 9.51 5.75
N GLY A 44 11.62 9.13 6.13
CA GLY A 44 10.40 9.71 5.59
C GLY A 44 9.14 8.93 5.98
N TYR A 45 8.01 9.45 5.54
CA TYR A 45 6.70 8.88 5.80
C TYR A 45 5.95 8.62 4.49
N ALA A 46 5.04 7.66 4.50
CA ALA A 46 4.07 7.50 3.43
C ALA A 46 2.69 7.27 4.02
N PHE A 47 1.67 7.88 3.43
CA PHE A 47 0.28 7.72 3.82
C PHE A 47 -0.47 7.16 2.63
N SER A 48 -1.19 6.06 2.81
CA SER A 48 -1.99 5.46 1.75
C SER A 48 -3.43 5.25 2.15
N LEU A 49 -4.27 5.37 1.14
CA LEU A 49 -5.70 5.21 1.17
C LEU A 49 -6.08 4.20 0.10
N ARG A 50 -6.87 3.20 0.47
CA ARG A 50 -7.41 2.21 -0.47
C ARG A 50 -8.92 2.11 -0.29
N GLY A 51 -9.66 2.09 -1.38
CA GLY A 51 -11.10 1.86 -1.38
C GLY A 51 -11.49 0.82 -2.41
N THR A 52 -12.69 0.27 -2.29
CA THR A 52 -13.29 -0.55 -3.35
C THR A 52 -14.68 -0.02 -3.68
N LEU A 53 -14.90 0.27 -4.96
CA LEU A 53 -16.19 0.58 -5.54
C LEU A 53 -16.82 -0.69 -6.11
N ARG A 54 -18.16 -0.70 -6.17
CA ARG A 54 -18.95 -1.86 -6.66
C ARG A 54 -18.57 -3.17 -5.97
N ALA A 55 -18.24 -3.09 -4.68
CA ALA A 55 -17.97 -4.26 -3.85
C ALA A 55 -19.19 -5.19 -3.89
N GLY A 56 -18.97 -6.45 -4.27
CA GLY A 56 -20.04 -7.46 -4.42
C GLY A 56 -20.62 -7.60 -5.84
N THR A 57 -20.16 -6.83 -6.82
CA THR A 57 -20.49 -7.07 -8.25
C THR A 57 -19.46 -7.99 -8.92
N SER A 58 -19.75 -8.44 -10.15
CA SER A 58 -18.83 -9.26 -10.95
C SER A 58 -17.51 -8.55 -11.31
N LEU A 59 -17.47 -7.22 -11.23
CA LEU A 59 -16.29 -6.42 -11.53
C LEU A 59 -16.09 -5.32 -10.47
N PRO A 60 -15.51 -5.66 -9.30
CA PRO A 60 -15.17 -4.67 -8.29
C PRO A 60 -14.01 -3.79 -8.79
N ILE A 61 -14.05 -2.51 -8.42
CA ILE A 61 -13.05 -1.51 -8.82
C ILE A 61 -12.33 -1.03 -7.57
N GLY A 62 -11.08 -1.43 -7.40
CA GLY A 62 -10.19 -0.90 -6.36
C GLY A 62 -9.63 0.46 -6.75
N LEU A 63 -9.56 1.36 -5.77
CA LEU A 63 -8.87 2.64 -5.87
C LEU A 63 -7.78 2.69 -4.82
N HIS A 64 -6.62 3.25 -5.18
CA HIS A 64 -5.49 3.44 -4.29
C HIS A 64 -4.91 4.83 -4.49
N ALA A 65 -4.60 5.50 -3.39
CA ALA A 65 -3.84 6.73 -3.37
C ALA A 65 -2.75 6.61 -2.30
N ARG A 66 -1.56 7.13 -2.57
CA ARG A 66 -0.45 7.20 -1.64
C ARG A 66 0.22 8.55 -1.78
N LEU A 67 0.61 9.11 -0.64
CA LEU A 67 1.39 10.32 -0.49
C LEU A 67 2.69 9.94 0.19
N ASP A 68 3.82 10.21 -0.44
CA ASP A 68 5.15 10.04 0.14
C ASP A 68 5.69 11.41 0.57
N THR A 69 6.21 11.48 1.80
CA THR A 69 6.78 12.70 2.37
C THR A 69 8.20 12.44 2.86
N ASP A 70 8.98 13.50 2.93
CA ASP A 70 10.27 13.45 3.62
C ASP A 70 10.09 13.40 5.15
N ARG A 71 11.20 13.40 5.89
CA ARG A 71 11.23 13.42 7.36
C ARG A 71 10.58 14.67 7.98
N SER A 72 10.44 15.74 7.21
CA SER A 72 9.83 17.02 7.63
C SER A 72 8.38 17.16 7.17
N LEU A 73 7.76 16.07 6.69
CA LEU A 73 6.42 16.02 6.14
C LEU A 73 6.23 16.89 4.88
N ARG A 74 7.32 17.29 4.23
CA ARG A 74 7.23 17.94 2.93
C ARG A 74 6.85 16.91 1.89
N ARG A 75 5.97 17.35 1.00
CA ARG A 75 5.40 16.60 -0.10
C ARG A 75 6.52 16.11 -1.03
N GLY A 76 6.78 14.80 -1.03
CA GLY A 76 7.85 14.17 -1.82
C GLY A 76 7.35 13.53 -3.12
N GLY A 77 6.13 12.96 -3.10
CA GLY A 77 5.52 12.37 -4.29
C GLY A 77 4.13 11.80 -4.03
N PHE A 78 3.44 11.42 -5.10
CA PHE A 78 2.14 10.74 -5.03
C PHE A 78 2.14 9.50 -5.89
N ALA A 79 1.40 8.50 -5.47
CA ALA A 79 1.00 7.40 -6.32
C ALA A 79 -0.53 7.30 -6.33
N PHE A 80 -1.11 7.20 -7.51
CA PHE A 80 -2.54 6.96 -7.70
C PHE A 80 -2.72 5.71 -8.54
N GLY A 81 -3.63 4.83 -8.14
CA GLY A 81 -3.87 3.61 -8.87
C GLY A 81 -5.33 3.18 -8.85
N CYS A 82 -5.68 2.43 -9.88
CA CYS A 82 -6.96 1.75 -9.98
C CYS A 82 -6.71 0.27 -10.27
N SER A 83 -7.64 -0.56 -9.82
CA SER A 83 -7.59 -1.99 -10.08
C SER A 83 -8.98 -2.53 -10.39
N PHE A 84 -9.06 -3.51 -11.27
CA PHE A 84 -10.30 -4.13 -11.69
C PHE A 84 -10.23 -5.63 -11.41
N GLY A 85 -11.28 -6.15 -10.81
CA GLY A 85 -11.42 -7.59 -10.56
C GLY A 85 -11.28 -7.99 -9.09
N GLY A 86 -11.69 -9.22 -8.81
CA GLY A 86 -11.81 -9.78 -7.46
C GLY A 86 -10.74 -10.82 -7.19
N GLY A 87 -11.02 -12.08 -7.55
CA GLY A 87 -10.06 -13.19 -7.45
C GLY A 87 -8.85 -12.99 -8.36
N ASP A 88 -9.13 -12.63 -9.61
CA ASP A 88 -8.15 -12.13 -10.58
C ASP A 88 -8.29 -10.61 -10.67
N LEU A 89 -7.18 -9.90 -10.54
CA LEU A 89 -7.13 -8.45 -10.44
C LEU A 89 -6.03 -7.92 -11.36
N ALA A 90 -6.37 -6.96 -12.21
CA ALA A 90 -5.40 -6.15 -12.94
C ALA A 90 -5.43 -4.73 -12.36
N GLY A 91 -4.28 -4.09 -12.23
CA GLY A 91 -4.20 -2.74 -11.69
C GLY A 91 -3.10 -1.93 -12.31
N LEU A 92 -3.30 -0.61 -12.28
CA LEU A 92 -2.40 0.38 -12.83
C LEU A 92 -2.11 1.41 -11.75
N VAL A 93 -0.86 1.85 -11.67
CA VAL A 93 -0.39 2.87 -10.72
C VAL A 93 0.41 3.91 -11.48
N ALA A 94 -0.01 5.16 -11.40
CA ALA A 94 0.77 6.31 -11.82
C ALA A 94 1.47 6.92 -10.61
N THR A 95 2.74 7.29 -10.75
CA THR A 95 3.47 8.06 -9.74
C THR A 95 3.78 9.45 -10.26
N THR A 96 3.80 10.42 -9.36
CA THR A 96 4.10 11.82 -9.65
C THR A 96 5.08 12.37 -8.63
N PRO A 97 5.95 13.33 -9.00
CA PRO A 97 6.80 14.04 -8.05
C PRO A 97 5.96 14.96 -7.15
N GLY A 98 6.56 15.45 -6.06
CA GLY A 98 5.84 16.22 -5.02
C GLY A 98 5.15 17.51 -5.51
N ASP A 99 5.63 18.08 -6.61
CA ASP A 99 5.07 19.26 -7.27
C ASP A 99 3.96 18.93 -8.28
N VAL A 100 3.75 17.65 -8.62
CA VAL A 100 2.72 17.15 -9.54
C VAL A 100 2.81 17.77 -10.94
N HIS A 101 4.01 18.19 -11.35
CA HIS A 101 4.20 18.76 -12.68
C HIS A 101 4.05 17.70 -13.80
N GLY A 102 4.04 16.41 -13.47
CA GLY A 102 3.83 15.34 -14.44
C GLY A 102 3.71 13.96 -13.82
N ILE A 103 3.52 12.97 -14.68
CA ILE A 103 3.62 11.55 -14.32
C ILE A 103 5.09 11.15 -14.49
N ASP A 104 5.70 10.70 -13.40
CA ASP A 104 7.08 10.21 -13.38
C ASP A 104 7.16 8.76 -13.88
N ALA A 105 6.21 7.93 -13.46
CA ALA A 105 6.12 6.55 -13.94
C ALA A 105 4.68 6.04 -13.98
N LEU A 106 4.48 5.02 -14.82
CA LEU A 106 3.23 4.28 -14.94
C LEU A 106 3.55 2.78 -14.89
N SER A 107 2.94 2.08 -13.93
CA SER A 107 3.18 0.67 -13.67
C SER A 107 1.88 -0.13 -13.79
N LEU A 108 1.93 -1.23 -14.52
CA LEU A 108 0.84 -2.19 -14.63
C LEU A 108 1.17 -3.45 -13.83
N TYR A 109 0.20 -3.99 -13.10
CA TYR A 109 0.35 -5.22 -12.34
C TYR A 109 -0.89 -6.10 -12.43
N GLY A 110 -0.70 -7.41 -12.29
CA GLY A 110 -1.77 -8.40 -12.25
C GLY A 110 -1.56 -9.35 -11.08
N VAL A 111 -2.64 -9.69 -10.37
CA VAL A 111 -2.63 -10.62 -9.25
C VAL A 111 -3.79 -11.59 -9.42
N SER A 112 -3.49 -12.89 -9.42
CA SER A 112 -4.49 -13.96 -9.39
C SER A 112 -4.41 -14.65 -8.03
N THR A 113 -5.43 -14.46 -7.19
CA THR A 113 -5.54 -15.12 -5.89
C THR A 113 -6.41 -16.37 -6.01
N ARG A 114 -5.79 -17.54 -5.85
CA ARG A 114 -6.50 -18.83 -5.78
C ARG A 114 -6.55 -19.29 -4.34
N ARG A 115 -7.72 -19.70 -3.86
CA ARG A 115 -7.82 -20.45 -2.60
C ARG A 115 -7.33 -21.86 -2.87
N VAL A 116 -6.21 -22.24 -2.28
CA VAL A 116 -5.82 -23.64 -2.22
C VAL A 116 -6.76 -24.31 -1.22
N ALA A 117 -7.78 -25.01 -1.73
CA ALA A 117 -8.62 -25.83 -0.88
C ALA A 117 -7.74 -26.94 -0.28
N SER A 118 -7.48 -26.86 1.03
CA SER A 118 -6.93 -27.99 1.76
C SER A 118 -7.97 -29.10 1.68
N ALA A 119 -7.67 -30.14 0.90
CA ALA A 119 -8.47 -31.36 0.86
C ALA A 119 -8.48 -31.95 2.27
N ARG A 120 -9.52 -31.64 3.04
CA ARG A 120 -9.74 -32.27 4.33
C ARG A 120 -10.14 -33.71 4.03
N ARG A 121 -9.13 -34.58 4.09
CA ARG A 121 -9.18 -36.02 4.02
C ARG A 121 -10.38 -36.51 4.85
N SER A 122 -11.45 -36.90 4.17
CA SER A 122 -12.49 -37.73 4.76
C SER A 122 -11.81 -39.04 5.16
N ARG A 123 -11.72 -39.29 6.46
CA ARG A 123 -11.46 -40.65 6.95
C ARG A 123 -12.79 -41.24 7.42
N PRO A 124 -12.98 -42.56 7.17
CA PRO A 124 -14.24 -43.27 7.35
C PRO A 124 -14.61 -43.42 8.83
#